data_AF-A0A4Z1CR13-F1
#
_entry.id   AF-A0A4Z1CR13-F1
#
_cell.length_a   1.000
_cell.length_b   1.000
_cell.length_c   1.000
_cell.angle_alpha   90.00
_cell.angle_beta   90.00
_cell.angle_gamma   90.00
#
_symmetry.space_group_name_H-M   'P 1'
#
loop_
_entity.id
_entity.type
_entity.pdbx_description
1 polymer ?
#
loop_
_entity_poly.entity_id
_entity_poly.type
_entity_poly.pdbx_seq_one_letter_code
_entity_poly.pdbx_strand_id
1 'polypeptide(L)'
;PEPVAEATATPEPSTQPAFVPVPRRPIVPAGQPLPPQPSANEISPEALASVREVEKRAKKLTLMELTERTCKWPIGDPATDKFWFCGLPSVAGKPYCEAHVGVAFQPMSSRRDRRR
;
A
#
# COMPACT_ATOMS: atom_id res chain seq x y z
N PRO A 1 48.12 48.12 -4.93
CA PRO A 1 47.24 47.80 -3.78
C PRO A 1 45.79 47.87 -4.24
N GLU A 2 45.20 46.72 -4.49
CA GLU A 2 43.74 46.52 -4.51
C GLU A 2 43.18 46.76 -3.08
N PRO A 3 41.87 47.04 -2.84
CA PRO A 3 40.85 46.10 -3.30
C PRO A 3 39.36 46.54 -3.45
N VAL A 4 38.61 45.59 -4.03
CA VAL A 4 37.16 45.28 -3.97
C VAL A 4 36.14 46.30 -4.48
N ALA A 5 35.59 46.03 -5.68
CA ALA A 5 34.24 46.41 -6.04
C ALA A 5 33.34 45.17 -5.93
N GLU A 6 32.41 45.23 -4.98
CA GLU A 6 31.42 44.23 -4.63
C GLU A 6 30.33 44.16 -5.70
N ALA A 7 30.20 43.03 -6.38
CA ALA A 7 29.10 42.76 -7.32
C ALA A 7 27.96 42.06 -6.56
N THR A 8 26.95 42.83 -6.17
CA THR A 8 25.72 42.31 -5.56
C THR A 8 24.87 41.63 -6.64
N ALA A 9 24.76 40.30 -6.59
CA ALA A 9 23.83 39.55 -7.43
C ALA A 9 22.41 39.64 -6.84
N THR A 10 21.48 40.20 -7.62
CA THR A 10 20.03 40.16 -7.38
C THR A 10 19.52 38.71 -7.47
N PRO A 11 18.74 38.19 -6.51
CA PRO A 11 18.10 36.88 -6.66
C PRO A 11 16.84 36.98 -7.52
N GLU A 12 16.73 36.12 -8.54
CA GLU A 12 15.53 35.92 -9.34
C GLU A 12 14.41 35.28 -8.50
N PRO A 13 13.15 35.75 -8.57
CA PRO A 13 12.05 35.14 -7.84
C PRO A 13 11.65 33.81 -8.49
N SER A 14 11.92 32.71 -7.79
CA SER A 14 11.42 31.39 -8.13
C SER A 14 9.89 31.36 -7.96
N THR A 15 9.17 31.33 -9.07
CA THR A 15 7.71 31.14 -9.11
C THR A 15 7.39 29.76 -8.56
N GLN A 16 6.98 29.69 -7.30
CA GLN A 16 6.37 28.51 -6.71
C GLN A 16 5.00 28.29 -7.37
N PRO A 17 4.66 27.09 -7.85
CA PRO A 17 3.34 26.82 -8.38
C PRO A 17 2.30 27.02 -7.27
N ALA A 18 1.30 27.86 -7.53
CA ALA A 18 0.21 28.14 -6.61
C ALA A 18 -0.53 26.84 -6.26
N PHE A 19 -0.71 26.60 -4.97
CA PHE A 19 -1.40 25.44 -4.43
C PHE A 19 -2.88 25.49 -4.85
N VAL A 20 -3.28 24.67 -5.81
CA VAL A 20 -4.69 24.53 -6.22
C VAL A 20 -5.39 23.64 -5.19
N PRO A 21 -6.39 24.13 -4.43
CA PRO A 21 -7.08 23.31 -3.46
C PRO A 21 -7.92 22.25 -4.18
N VAL A 22 -7.52 20.99 -4.06
CA VAL A 22 -8.33 19.85 -4.51
C VAL A 22 -9.58 19.79 -3.62
N PRO A 23 -10.80 19.66 -4.18
CA PRO A 23 -12.01 19.56 -3.37
C PRO A 23 -11.91 18.35 -2.43
N ARG A 24 -11.90 18.62 -1.13
CA ARG A 24 -11.86 17.60 -0.08
C ARG A 24 -13.17 16.82 -0.11
N ARG A 25 -13.07 15.48 -0.16
CA ARG A 25 -14.25 14.61 0.01
C ARG A 25 -14.96 14.98 1.32
N PRO A 26 -16.31 15.05 1.33
CA PRO A 26 -17.06 15.34 2.53
C PRO A 26 -16.73 14.29 3.60
N ILE A 27 -16.38 14.76 4.79
CA ILE A 27 -16.17 13.92 5.98
C ILE A 27 -17.55 13.41 6.38
N VAL A 28 -17.71 12.08 6.35
CA VAL A 28 -18.97 11.44 6.74
C VAL A 28 -19.14 11.65 8.26
N PRO A 29 -20.23 12.31 8.74
CA PRO A 29 -20.45 12.51 10.16
C PRO A 29 -20.60 11.15 10.87
N ALA A 30 -20.03 11.03 12.07
CA ALA A 30 -20.12 9.83 12.88
C ALA A 30 -21.60 9.45 13.12
N GLY A 31 -21.98 8.23 12.75
CA GLY A 31 -23.37 7.73 12.83
C GLY A 31 -24.00 7.35 11.49
N GLN A 32 -23.38 7.69 10.36
CA GLN A 32 -23.79 7.19 9.06
C GLN A 32 -23.21 5.77 8.83
N PRO A 33 -23.98 4.79 8.35
CA PRO A 33 -23.45 3.45 8.08
C PRO A 33 -22.26 3.59 7.13
N LEU A 34 -21.10 3.06 7.55
CA LEU A 34 -19.92 3.05 6.70
C LEU A 34 -20.32 2.46 5.33
N PRO A 35 -19.82 3.01 4.22
CA PRO A 35 -20.00 2.37 2.92
C PRO A 35 -19.57 0.90 3.07
N PRO A 36 -20.33 -0.05 2.50
CA PRO A 36 -20.13 -1.46 2.77
C PRO A 36 -18.69 -1.84 2.46
N GLN A 37 -17.90 -2.03 3.52
CA GLN A 37 -16.56 -2.59 3.42
C GLN A 37 -16.70 -3.87 2.59
N PRO A 38 -15.85 -4.10 1.57
CA PRO A 38 -15.87 -5.39 0.88
C PRO A 38 -15.74 -6.47 1.95
N SER A 39 -16.78 -7.29 2.05
CA SER A 39 -16.79 -8.37 3.01
C SER A 39 -15.63 -9.29 2.63
N ALA A 40 -14.88 -9.76 3.62
CA ALA A 40 -13.83 -10.77 3.41
C ALA A 40 -14.35 -12.05 2.71
N ASN A 41 -15.67 -12.18 2.57
CA ASN A 41 -16.36 -13.26 1.88
C ASN A 41 -16.44 -13.12 0.34
N GLU A 42 -15.89 -12.04 -0.25
CA GLU A 42 -15.90 -11.83 -1.72
C GLU A 42 -14.62 -12.30 -2.42
N ILE A 43 -13.69 -12.94 -1.70
CA ILE A 43 -12.44 -13.43 -2.27
C ILE A 43 -12.71 -14.74 -3.02
N SER A 44 -12.34 -14.83 -4.30
CA SER A 44 -12.50 -16.07 -5.08
C SER A 44 -11.84 -17.26 -4.35
N PRO A 45 -12.48 -18.44 -4.30
CA PRO A 45 -11.90 -19.64 -3.68
C PRO A 45 -10.56 -20.02 -4.32
N GLU A 46 -10.35 -19.69 -5.59
CA GLU A 46 -9.09 -19.94 -6.30
C GLU A 46 -7.94 -19.08 -5.76
N ALA A 47 -8.22 -17.83 -5.38
CA ALA A 47 -7.22 -16.95 -4.77
C ALA A 47 -6.83 -17.45 -3.38
N LEU A 48 -7.79 -17.95 -2.60
CA LEU A 48 -7.53 -18.57 -1.29
C LEU A 48 -6.72 -19.86 -1.43
N ALA A 49 -7.01 -20.71 -2.42
CA ALA A 49 -6.23 -21.91 -2.70
C ALA A 49 -4.78 -21.54 -3.05
N SER A 50 -4.58 -20.51 -3.89
CA SER A 50 -3.25 -20.02 -4.27
C SER A 50 -2.45 -19.50 -3.08
N VAL A 51 -3.10 -18.77 -2.16
CA VAL A 51 -2.45 -18.31 -0.92
C VAL A 51 -2.03 -19.50 -0.04
N ARG A 52 -2.88 -20.52 0.13
CA ARG A 52 -2.52 -21.73 0.90
C ARG A 52 -1.32 -22.47 0.32
N GLU A 53 -1.20 -22.54 -1.00
CA GLU A 53 -0.02 -23.13 -1.64
C GLU A 53 1.24 -22.28 -1.44
N VAL A 54 1.09 -20.96 -1.49
CA VAL A 54 2.18 -20.02 -1.21
C VAL A 54 2.65 -20.09 0.24
N GLU A 55 1.75 -20.23 1.21
CA GLU A 55 2.09 -20.37 2.63
C GLU A 55 3.01 -21.58 2.90
N LYS A 56 2.83 -22.68 2.15
CA LYS A 56 3.70 -23.87 2.25
C LYS A 56 5.13 -23.62 1.75
N ARG A 57 5.31 -22.69 0.81
CA ARG A 57 6.60 -22.35 0.18
C ARG A 57 7.19 -21.04 0.69
N ALA A 58 6.52 -20.40 1.63
CA ALA A 58 6.91 -19.11 2.15
C ALA A 58 8.22 -19.19 2.95
N LYS A 59 8.97 -18.09 2.95
CA LYS A 59 10.28 -18.00 3.63
C LYS A 59 10.17 -17.70 5.12
N LYS A 60 8.97 -17.37 5.62
CA LYS A 60 8.68 -17.08 7.02
C LYS A 60 9.60 -16.02 7.63
N LEU A 61 9.66 -14.86 6.99
CA LEU A 61 10.52 -13.77 7.42
C LEU A 61 9.94 -13.04 8.63
N THR A 62 10.80 -12.55 9.51
CA THR A 62 10.44 -11.61 10.57
C THR A 62 10.40 -10.17 10.04
N LEU A 63 9.96 -9.22 10.87
CA LEU A 63 9.91 -7.81 10.49
C LEU A 63 11.29 -7.24 10.09
N MET A 64 12.36 -7.70 10.75
CA MET A 64 13.72 -7.20 10.51
C MET A 64 14.32 -7.71 9.19
N GLU A 65 13.83 -8.83 8.68
CA GLU A 65 14.33 -9.47 7.45
C GLU A 65 13.59 -8.99 6.19
N LEU A 66 12.57 -8.14 6.38
CA LEU A 66 11.72 -7.64 5.31
C LEU A 66 12.43 -6.58 4.46
N THR A 67 12.51 -6.81 3.16
CA THR A 67 13.03 -5.84 2.19
C THR A 67 11.90 -5.27 1.33
N GLU A 68 12.20 -4.30 0.48
CA GLU A 68 11.26 -3.79 -0.53
C GLU A 68 10.88 -4.85 -1.59
N ARG A 69 11.74 -5.85 -1.79
CA ARG A 69 11.60 -6.91 -2.81
C ARG A 69 10.99 -8.21 -2.28
N THR A 70 10.59 -8.22 -1.01
CA THR A 70 9.97 -9.39 -0.36
C THR A 70 8.51 -9.14 -0.05
N CYS A 71 7.69 -10.17 -0.21
CA CYS A 71 6.27 -10.14 0.08
C CYS A 71 6.03 -9.91 1.58
N LYS A 72 5.37 -8.79 1.88
CA LYS A 72 5.11 -8.30 3.25
C LYS A 72 3.80 -8.82 3.84
N TRP A 73 3.25 -9.92 3.32
CA TRP A 73 1.95 -10.42 3.77
C TRP A 73 2.05 -11.05 5.16
N PRO A 74 1.31 -10.55 6.17
CA PRO A 74 1.36 -11.06 7.53
C PRO A 74 0.61 -12.37 7.66
N ILE A 75 1.19 -13.33 8.37
CA ILE A 75 0.62 -14.65 8.63
C ILE A 75 0.75 -14.94 10.13
N GLY A 76 -0.36 -15.37 10.74
CA GLY A 76 -0.47 -15.54 12.18
C GLY A 76 -0.89 -14.27 12.91
N ASP A 77 -0.89 -14.35 14.24
CA ASP A 77 -1.28 -13.25 15.13
C ASP A 77 -0.03 -12.52 15.64
N PRO A 78 0.09 -11.19 15.48
CA PRO A 78 1.21 -10.40 15.98
C PRO A 78 1.51 -10.54 17.48
N ALA A 79 0.54 -10.98 18.29
CA ALA A 79 0.72 -11.24 19.72
C ALA A 79 1.34 -12.62 20.02
N THR A 80 1.67 -13.42 19.00
CA THR A 80 2.21 -14.77 19.14
C THR A 80 3.57 -14.90 18.48
N ASP A 81 4.39 -15.84 18.98
CA ASP A 81 5.69 -16.19 18.37
C ASP A 81 5.57 -16.87 16.99
N LYS A 82 4.33 -17.13 16.54
CA LYS A 82 4.02 -17.70 15.23
C LYS A 82 3.68 -16.64 14.19
N PHE A 83 3.96 -15.37 14.46
CA PHE A 83 3.84 -14.28 13.51
C PHE A 83 5.03 -14.21 12.56
N TRP A 84 4.74 -14.18 11.26
CA TRP A 84 5.77 -14.05 10.22
C TRP A 84 5.20 -13.48 8.93
N PHE A 85 6.09 -13.14 8.00
CA PHE A 85 5.76 -12.60 6.68
C PHE A 85 6.13 -13.57 5.57
N CYS A 86 5.31 -13.61 4.52
CA CYS A 86 5.48 -14.54 3.39
C CYS A 86 6.91 -14.58 2.82
N GLY A 87 7.53 -13.43 2.54
CA GLY A 87 8.94 -13.36 2.16
C GLY A 87 9.30 -13.86 0.75
N LEU A 88 8.34 -14.37 -0.03
CA LEU A 88 8.53 -14.63 -1.46
C LEU A 88 8.80 -13.33 -2.24
N PRO A 89 9.36 -13.39 -3.47
CA PRO A 89 9.58 -12.19 -4.29
C PRO A 89 8.29 -11.38 -4.46
N SER A 90 8.36 -10.08 -4.17
CA SER A 90 7.24 -9.17 -4.42
C SER A 90 7.13 -8.84 -5.92
N VAL A 91 5.91 -8.57 -6.38
CA VAL A 91 5.67 -8.06 -7.72
C VAL A 91 6.14 -6.61 -7.79
N ALA A 92 6.82 -6.21 -8.88
CA ALA A 92 7.28 -4.84 -9.03
C ALA A 92 6.15 -3.81 -8.86
N GLY A 93 6.40 -2.76 -8.06
CA GLY A 93 5.40 -1.74 -7.74
C GLY A 93 4.30 -2.19 -6.76
N LYS A 94 4.37 -3.42 -6.23
CA LYS A 94 3.42 -3.97 -5.25
C LYS A 94 4.18 -4.56 -4.05
N PRO A 95 3.62 -4.47 -2.83
CA PRO A 95 4.31 -4.96 -1.63
C PRO A 95 4.26 -6.49 -1.45
N TYR A 96 3.57 -7.22 -2.32
CA TYR A 96 3.26 -8.63 -2.14
C TYR A 96 3.61 -9.47 -3.38
N CYS A 97 3.75 -10.78 -3.19
CA CYS A 97 3.84 -11.74 -4.30
C CYS A 97 2.48 -11.88 -5.00
N GLU A 98 2.45 -12.53 -6.17
CA GLU A 98 1.26 -12.63 -7.02
C GLU A 98 0.01 -13.15 -6.30
N ALA A 99 0.13 -14.24 -5.53
CA ALA A 99 -1.00 -14.79 -4.78
C ALA A 99 -1.59 -13.79 -3.76
N HIS A 100 -0.72 -13.13 -2.99
CA HIS A 100 -1.13 -12.15 -1.99
C HIS A 100 -1.59 -10.83 -2.61
N VAL A 101 -1.12 -10.48 -3.81
CA VAL A 101 -1.67 -9.37 -4.60
C VAL A 101 -3.12 -9.64 -4.97
N GLY A 102 -3.45 -10.87 -5.39
CA GLY A 102 -4.82 -11.28 -5.72
C GLY A 102 -5.78 -11.06 -4.54
N VAL A 103 -5.37 -11.40 -3.33
CA VAL A 103 -6.18 -11.19 -2.12
C VAL A 103 -6.19 -9.72 -1.66
N ALA A 104 -5.04 -9.05 -1.66
CA ALA A 104 -4.90 -7.66 -1.19
C ALA A 104 -5.66 -6.65 -2.06
N PHE A 105 -5.67 -6.87 -3.37
CA PHE A 105 -6.14 -5.90 -4.36
C PHE A 105 -7.30 -6.47 -5.17
N GLN A 106 -8.36 -6.89 -4.48
CA GLN A 106 -9.59 -7.35 -5.13
C GLN A 106 -10.08 -6.30 -6.16
N PRO A 107 -10.38 -6.70 -7.40
CA PRO A 107 -10.77 -5.78 -8.46
C PRO A 107 -12.07 -5.05 -8.10
N MET A 108 -12.19 -3.78 -8.49
CA MET A 108 -13.37 -2.95 -8.18
C MET A 108 -14.69 -3.53 -8.71
N SER A 109 -14.65 -4.48 -9.65
CA SER A 109 -15.85 -5.12 -10.20
C SER A 109 -16.69 -5.82 -9.15
N SER A 110 -16.07 -6.45 -8.14
CA SER A 110 -16.80 -7.07 -7.02
C SER A 110 -17.60 -6.02 -6.21
N ARG A 111 -17.21 -4.75 -6.23
CA ARG A 111 -18.00 -3.66 -5.62
C ARG A 111 -19.18 -3.21 -6.48
N ARG A 112 -19.11 -3.41 -7.81
CA ARG A 112 -20.14 -2.93 -8.74
C ARG A 112 -21.34 -3.88 -8.80
N ASP A 113 -21.10 -5.17 -8.65
CA ASP A 113 -22.16 -6.20 -8.63
C ASP A 113 -23.16 -5.97 -7.48
N ARG A 114 -22.67 -5.57 -6.30
CA ARG A 114 -23.49 -5.22 -5.13
C ARG A 114 -24.41 -4.00 -5.27
N ARG A 115 -24.29 -3.21 -6.34
CA ARG A 115 -25.07 -1.96 -6.54
C ARG A 115 -26.22 -2.13 -7.54
N ARG A 116 -26.41 -3.31 -8.14
CA ARG A 116 -27.42 -3.56 -9.15
C ARG A 116 -28.62 -4.34 -8.61
#